data_AF-A0A3D2W131-F1
#
_entry.id   AF-A0A3D2W131-F1
#
_cell.length_a   1.000
_cell.length_b   1.000
_cell.length_c   1.000
_cell.angle_alpha   90.00
_cell.angle_beta   90.00
_cell.angle_gamma   90.00
#
_symmetry.space_group_name_H-M   'P 1'
#
loop_
_entity.id
_entity.type
_entity.pdbx_description
1 polymer ?
#
loop_
_entity_poly.entity_id
_entity_poly.type
_entity_poly.pdbx_seq_one_letter_code
_entity_poly.pdbx_strand_id
1 'polypeptide(L)'
;MMRMFAAAAAVALALAGCAPSGAAWNRFRDAFIENSFAHEPAFAASQGRHEFDGKLPDWSEAGIAARIAALKAAIEEAEGFAGLSQEQAFERDYLVAVARGNLFWLETADQPHTNPAFYMGALSPSMYITRPYAPPIDRLRAYIAYLDAVPAAAAQIRANLRTPMPLPFVNYGKASFGGLAEYYQGDGKAAFA
;
A
#
# COMPACT_ATOMS: atom_id res chain seq x y z
N MET A 1 -38.44 10.51 66.75
CA MET A 1 -38.30 11.25 65.48
C MET A 1 -36.84 11.24 65.06
N MET A 2 -36.45 10.39 64.11
CA MET A 2 -35.27 10.58 63.26
C MET A 2 -35.36 9.56 62.11
N ARG A 3 -35.75 10.00 60.91
CA ARG A 3 -35.64 9.20 59.68
C ARG A 3 -34.42 9.73 58.93
N MET A 4 -33.31 8.98 58.93
CA MET A 4 -32.18 9.23 58.04
C MET A 4 -32.56 8.82 56.63
N PHE A 5 -32.64 9.79 55.72
CA PHE A 5 -32.70 9.54 54.28
C PHE A 5 -31.27 9.27 53.78
N ALA A 6 -31.02 8.07 53.27
CA ALA A 6 -29.81 7.77 52.51
C ALA A 6 -30.01 8.29 51.07
N ALA A 7 -29.19 9.26 50.66
CA ALA A 7 -29.12 9.72 49.28
C ALA A 7 -28.27 8.74 48.46
N ALA A 8 -28.90 8.03 47.53
CA ALA A 8 -28.20 7.26 46.51
C ALA A 8 -27.72 8.23 45.41
N ALA A 9 -26.41 8.43 45.32
CA ALA A 9 -25.81 9.11 44.17
C ALA A 9 -25.81 8.15 42.97
N ALA A 10 -26.70 8.39 42.02
CA ALA A 10 -26.67 7.71 40.74
C ALA A 10 -25.48 8.24 39.92
N VAL A 11 -24.42 7.46 39.82
CA VAL A 11 -23.37 7.67 38.82
C VAL A 11 -23.99 7.34 37.47
N ALA A 12 -24.36 8.37 36.72
CA ALA A 12 -24.70 8.20 35.31
C ALA A 12 -23.42 7.82 34.56
N LEU A 13 -23.27 6.54 34.22
CA LEU A 13 -22.36 6.14 33.15
C LEU A 13 -22.86 6.84 31.88
N ALA A 14 -22.15 7.88 31.46
CA ALA A 14 -22.28 8.39 30.11
C ALA A 14 -21.89 7.25 29.17
N LEU A 15 -22.89 6.63 28.55
CA LEU A 15 -22.68 5.87 27.33
C LEU A 15 -22.05 6.87 26.36
N ALA A 16 -20.75 6.73 26.11
CA ALA A 16 -20.08 7.39 25.01
C ALA A 16 -20.77 6.91 23.74
N GLY A 17 -21.82 7.63 23.36
CA GLY A 17 -22.51 7.42 22.10
C GLY A 17 -21.46 7.47 21.01
N CYS A 18 -21.43 6.44 20.17
CA CYS A 18 -20.69 6.44 18.93
C CYS A 18 -21.15 7.68 18.14
N ALA A 19 -20.39 8.76 18.27
CA ALA A 19 -20.73 10.04 17.69
C ALA A 19 -20.64 9.91 16.16
N PRO A 20 -21.36 10.75 15.40
CA PRO A 20 -21.28 10.77 13.93
C PRO A 20 -19.83 10.85 13.40
N SER A 21 -18.92 11.46 14.18
CA SER A 21 -17.48 11.53 13.91
C SER A 21 -16.79 10.16 13.88
N GLY A 22 -17.12 9.25 14.81
CA GLY A 22 -16.52 7.93 14.88
C GLY A 22 -16.93 7.04 13.70
N ALA A 23 -18.20 7.07 13.31
CA ALA A 23 -18.67 6.36 12.13
C ALA A 23 -18.09 6.94 10.82
N ALA A 24 -17.89 8.26 10.75
CA ALA A 24 -17.22 8.91 9.63
C ALA A 24 -15.73 8.52 9.55
N TRP A 25 -15.03 8.50 10.68
CA TRP A 25 -13.65 8.05 10.76
C TRP A 25 -13.47 6.62 10.23
N ASN A 26 -14.30 5.68 10.69
CA ASN A 26 -14.19 4.29 10.25
C ASN A 26 -14.36 4.17 8.72
N ARG A 27 -15.34 4.87 8.14
CA ARG A 27 -15.53 4.88 6.68
C ARG A 27 -14.32 5.48 5.94
N PHE A 28 -13.76 6.57 6.45
CA PHE A 28 -12.58 7.19 5.87
C PHE A 28 -11.36 6.25 5.93
N ARG A 29 -11.09 5.66 7.10
CA ARG A 29 -10.00 4.69 7.31
C ARG A 29 -10.12 3.51 6.34
N ASP A 30 -11.31 2.94 6.23
CA ASP A 30 -11.54 1.79 5.35
C ASP A 30 -11.35 2.17 3.87
N ALA A 31 -11.84 3.35 3.46
CA ALA A 31 -11.62 3.88 2.12
C ALA A 31 -10.14 4.18 1.82
N PHE A 32 -9.38 4.66 2.81
CA PHE A 32 -7.94 4.89 2.67
C PHE A 32 -7.17 3.59 2.42
N ILE A 33 -7.55 2.50 3.11
CA ILE A 33 -6.96 1.18 2.92
C ILE A 33 -7.24 0.66 1.51
N GLU A 34 -8.50 0.70 1.06
CA GLU A 34 -8.87 0.28 -0.29
C GLU A 34 -8.17 1.11 -1.38
N ASN A 35 -8.12 2.43 -1.21
CA ASN A 35 -7.40 3.31 -2.13
C ASN A 35 -5.89 3.03 -2.14
N SER A 36 -5.30 2.68 -0.99
CA SER A 36 -3.89 2.30 -0.92
C SER A 36 -3.60 0.99 -1.65
N PHE A 37 -4.48 -0.01 -1.54
CA PHE A 37 -4.36 -1.25 -2.30
C PHE A 37 -4.53 -1.05 -3.80
N ALA A 38 -5.44 -0.17 -4.22
CA ALA A 38 -5.60 0.16 -5.63
C ALA A 38 -4.34 0.78 -6.26
N HIS A 39 -3.59 1.59 -5.50
CA HIS A 39 -2.32 2.17 -5.96
C HIS A 39 -1.14 1.19 -5.84
N GLU A 40 -1.19 0.24 -4.90
CA GLU A 40 -0.12 -0.72 -4.64
C GLU A 40 -0.63 -2.17 -4.81
N PRO A 41 -1.08 -2.58 -6.01
CA PRO A 41 -1.78 -3.85 -6.20
C PRO A 41 -0.91 -5.08 -5.90
N ALA A 42 0.39 -5.02 -6.19
CA ALA A 42 1.33 -6.09 -5.84
C ALA A 42 1.45 -6.26 -4.32
N PHE A 43 1.44 -5.15 -3.57
CA PHE A 43 1.39 -5.19 -2.11
C PHE A 43 0.04 -5.75 -1.65
N ALA A 44 -1.09 -5.32 -2.23
CA ALA A 44 -2.41 -5.84 -1.89
C ALA A 44 -2.50 -7.36 -2.05
N ALA A 45 -2.05 -7.91 -3.18
CA ALA A 45 -1.97 -9.35 -3.42
C ALA A 45 -1.07 -10.05 -2.38
N SER A 46 0.04 -9.42 -1.98
CA SER A 46 0.91 -9.94 -0.90
C SER A 46 0.25 -10.00 0.48
N GLN A 47 -0.77 -9.18 0.71
CA GLN A 47 -1.60 -9.17 1.92
C GLN A 47 -2.84 -10.09 1.81
N GLY A 48 -2.97 -10.88 0.74
CA GLY A 48 -4.07 -11.82 0.52
C GLY A 48 -5.26 -11.26 -0.26
N ARG A 49 -5.16 -10.03 -0.79
CA ARG A 49 -6.18 -9.43 -1.67
C ARG A 49 -5.98 -9.89 -3.11
N HIS A 50 -6.37 -11.14 -3.38
CA HIS A 50 -6.13 -11.82 -4.64
C HIS A 50 -6.97 -11.29 -5.82
N GLU A 51 -7.91 -10.36 -5.60
CA GLU A 51 -8.52 -9.58 -6.69
C GLU A 51 -7.53 -8.60 -7.37
N PHE A 52 -6.33 -8.42 -6.78
CA PHE A 52 -5.21 -7.67 -7.35
C PHE A 52 -4.13 -8.55 -7.97
N ASP A 53 -4.30 -9.87 -7.95
CA ASP A 53 -3.36 -10.81 -8.58
C ASP A 53 -3.09 -10.41 -10.04
N GLY A 54 -1.82 -10.44 -10.43
CA GLY A 54 -1.37 -10.10 -11.78
C GLY A 54 -1.16 -8.60 -12.05
N LYS A 55 -1.53 -7.70 -11.13
CA LYS A 55 -1.45 -6.25 -11.38
C LYS A 55 -0.15 -5.65 -10.84
N LEU A 56 0.35 -4.64 -11.55
CA LEU A 56 1.47 -3.79 -11.14
C LEU A 56 0.98 -2.35 -10.88
N PRO A 57 1.65 -1.57 -10.01
CA PRO A 57 1.35 -0.16 -9.86
C PRO A 57 1.48 0.60 -11.20
N ASP A 58 0.68 1.66 -11.38
CA ASP A 58 0.88 2.60 -12.48
C ASP A 58 2.03 3.54 -12.13
N TRP A 59 3.21 3.25 -12.67
CA TRP A 59 4.41 4.07 -12.52
C TRP A 59 4.56 5.11 -13.62
N SER A 60 3.52 5.41 -14.40
CA SER A 60 3.55 6.60 -15.25
C SER A 60 3.70 7.86 -14.39
N GLU A 61 4.17 8.96 -14.99
CA GLU A 61 4.24 10.26 -14.31
C GLU A 61 2.86 10.65 -13.71
N ALA A 62 1.79 10.40 -14.47
CA ALA A 62 0.42 10.63 -14.02
C ALA A 62 0.03 9.74 -12.84
N GLY A 63 0.38 8.45 -12.87
CA GLY A 63 0.10 7.50 -11.79
C GLY A 63 0.82 7.86 -10.49
N ILE A 64 2.09 8.24 -10.58
CA ILE A 64 2.89 8.72 -9.44
C ILE A 64 2.30 10.02 -8.88
N ALA A 65 1.95 10.98 -9.74
CA ALA A 65 1.35 12.24 -9.31
C ALA A 65 -0.02 12.03 -8.64
N ALA A 66 -0.84 11.11 -9.17
CA ALA A 66 -2.11 10.73 -8.58
C ALA A 66 -1.93 10.12 -7.19
N ARG A 67 -0.92 9.26 -7.00
CA ARG A 67 -0.60 8.70 -5.68
C ARG A 67 -0.17 9.77 -4.68
N ILE A 68 0.71 10.69 -5.09
CA ILE A 68 1.16 11.82 -4.26
C ILE A 68 -0.04 12.69 -3.85
N ALA A 69 -0.90 13.05 -4.79
CA ALA A 69 -2.09 13.86 -4.53
C ALA A 69 -3.06 13.15 -3.57
N ALA A 70 -3.31 11.86 -3.78
CA ALA A 70 -4.16 11.06 -2.90
C ALA A 70 -3.59 10.96 -1.47
N LEU A 71 -2.28 10.82 -1.31
CA LEU A 71 -1.63 10.80 0.01
C LEU A 71 -1.76 12.16 0.73
N LYS A 72 -1.55 13.27 0.02
CA LYS A 72 -1.71 14.62 0.59
C LYS A 72 -3.14 14.87 1.05
N ALA A 73 -4.12 14.57 0.20
CA ALA A 73 -5.54 14.71 0.53
C ALA A 73 -5.93 13.85 1.73
N ALA A 74 -5.47 12.59 1.79
CA ALA A 74 -5.74 11.71 2.92
C ALA A 74 -5.12 12.21 4.23
N ILE A 75 -3.91 12.79 4.20
CA ILE A 75 -3.29 13.38 5.39
C ILE A 75 -4.13 14.56 5.90
N GLU A 76 -4.49 15.49 5.01
CA GLU A 76 -5.30 16.67 5.37
C GLU A 76 -6.66 16.27 5.94
N GLU A 77 -7.37 15.34 5.27
CA GLU A 77 -8.67 14.87 5.72
C GLU A 77 -8.57 14.15 7.07
N ALA A 78 -7.57 13.26 7.24
CA ALA A 78 -7.35 12.54 8.49
C ALA A 78 -7.11 13.50 9.66
N GLU A 79 -6.28 14.53 9.48
CA GLU A 79 -5.96 15.52 10.51
C GLU A 79 -7.17 16.39 10.89
N GLY A 80 -8.16 16.51 10.01
CA GLY A 80 -9.42 17.21 10.27
C GLY A 80 -10.39 16.48 11.20
N PHE A 81 -10.21 15.17 11.47
CA PHE A 81 -11.10 14.42 12.35
C PHE A 81 -10.91 14.78 13.83
N ALA A 82 -11.99 15.25 14.46
CA ALA A 82 -12.09 15.56 15.88
C ALA A 82 -13.21 14.77 16.57
N GLY A 83 -13.21 14.75 17.91
CA GLY A 83 -14.22 14.02 18.69
C GLY A 83 -14.16 12.50 18.49
N LEU A 84 -12.94 11.97 18.35
CA LEU A 84 -12.66 10.54 18.22
C LEU A 84 -12.52 9.88 19.60
N SER A 85 -12.76 8.56 19.67
CA SER A 85 -12.33 7.77 20.83
C SER A 85 -10.81 7.75 20.94
N GLN A 86 -10.27 7.31 22.09
CA GLN A 86 -8.81 7.18 22.24
C GLN A 86 -8.20 6.21 21.21
N GLU A 87 -8.89 5.09 20.94
CA GLU A 87 -8.47 4.11 19.95
C GLU A 87 -8.49 4.70 18.54
N GLN A 88 -9.55 5.40 18.17
CA GLN A 88 -9.66 6.04 16.85
C GLN A 88 -8.66 7.18 16.67
N ALA A 89 -8.35 7.93 17.72
CA ALA A 89 -7.29 8.94 17.67
C ALA A 89 -5.92 8.29 17.40
N PHE A 90 -5.64 7.14 18.03
CA PHE A 90 -4.43 6.38 17.74
C PHE A 90 -4.41 5.84 16.30
N GLU A 91 -5.52 5.27 15.81
CA GLU A 91 -5.64 4.83 14.42
C GLU A 91 -5.35 5.98 13.44
N ARG A 92 -5.90 7.17 13.71
CA ARG A 92 -5.67 8.37 12.90
C ARG A 92 -4.20 8.77 12.89
N ASP A 93 -3.59 8.86 14.05
CA ASP A 93 -2.19 9.28 14.18
C ASP A 93 -1.26 8.29 13.45
N TYR A 94 -1.55 6.99 13.55
CA TYR A 94 -0.82 5.95 12.81
C TYR A 94 -1.04 6.05 11.30
N LEU A 95 -2.28 6.22 10.83
CA LEU A 95 -2.60 6.37 9.41
C LEU A 95 -1.87 7.57 8.81
N VAL A 96 -1.88 8.72 9.51
CA VAL A 96 -1.16 9.93 9.08
C VAL A 96 0.35 9.68 9.01
N ALA A 97 0.92 8.97 10.00
CA ALA A 97 2.34 8.62 9.98
C ALA A 97 2.72 7.74 8.78
N VAL A 98 1.90 6.72 8.47
CA VAL A 98 2.10 5.85 7.30
C VAL A 98 1.98 6.64 6.00
N ALA A 99 0.94 7.48 5.86
CA ALA A 99 0.72 8.28 4.67
C ALA A 99 1.88 9.28 4.43
N ARG A 100 2.36 9.93 5.49
CA ARG A 100 3.54 10.82 5.44
C ARG A 100 4.81 10.08 5.06
N GLY A 101 5.02 8.88 5.59
CA GLY A 101 6.16 8.03 5.21
C GLY A 101 6.14 7.67 3.72
N ASN A 102 4.99 7.27 3.20
CA ASN A 102 4.83 6.98 1.77
C ASN A 102 5.04 8.22 0.90
N LEU A 103 4.49 9.36 1.32
CA LEU A 103 4.65 10.63 0.61
C LEU A 103 6.12 11.07 0.58
N PHE A 104 6.84 10.93 1.70
CA PHE A 104 8.26 11.24 1.77
C PHE A 104 9.06 10.48 0.72
N TRP A 105 8.87 9.17 0.58
CA TRP A 105 9.63 8.37 -0.37
C TRP A 105 9.30 8.70 -1.83
N LEU A 106 8.05 9.02 -2.13
CA LEU A 106 7.59 9.35 -3.47
C LEU A 106 7.97 10.77 -3.90
N GLU A 107 7.81 11.76 -3.02
CA GLU A 107 7.95 13.17 -3.36
C GLU A 107 9.26 13.77 -2.86
N THR A 108 9.55 13.65 -1.56
CA THR A 108 10.72 14.32 -0.95
C THR A 108 12.04 13.63 -1.32
N ALA A 109 12.07 12.30 -1.23
CA ALA A 109 13.24 11.50 -1.58
C ALA A 109 13.32 11.19 -3.07
N ASP A 110 12.24 11.43 -3.82
CA ASP A 110 12.13 11.21 -5.26
C ASP A 110 12.62 9.81 -5.70
N GLN A 111 12.29 8.78 -4.92
CA GLN A 111 12.76 7.40 -5.15
C GLN A 111 12.42 6.87 -6.55
N PRO A 112 11.24 7.13 -7.13
CA PRO A 112 10.93 6.66 -8.48
C PRO A 112 11.96 7.11 -9.53
N HIS A 113 12.47 8.33 -9.42
CA HIS A 113 13.40 8.87 -10.42
C HIS A 113 14.87 8.62 -10.08
N THR A 114 15.19 8.36 -8.81
CA THR A 114 16.59 8.37 -8.31
C THR A 114 17.07 7.03 -7.78
N ASN A 115 16.19 6.03 -7.61
CA ASN A 115 16.57 4.72 -7.07
C ASN A 115 15.89 3.55 -7.81
N PRO A 116 16.63 2.71 -8.56
CA PRO A 116 16.06 1.56 -9.24
C PRO A 116 15.50 0.51 -8.28
N ALA A 117 15.95 0.49 -7.02
CA ALA A 117 15.43 -0.43 -6.00
C ALA A 117 13.96 -0.18 -5.65
N PHE A 118 13.45 1.04 -5.90
CA PHE A 118 12.03 1.39 -5.68
C PHE A 118 11.08 0.40 -6.38
N TYR A 119 11.46 -0.11 -7.54
CA TYR A 119 10.61 -0.96 -8.39
C TYR A 119 10.69 -2.46 -8.06
N MET A 120 11.71 -2.89 -7.31
CA MET A 120 12.07 -4.31 -7.22
C MET A 120 11.07 -5.16 -6.45
N GLY A 121 10.40 -4.59 -5.45
CA GLY A 121 9.40 -5.31 -4.65
C GLY A 121 8.27 -5.84 -5.52
N ALA A 122 7.62 -4.97 -6.29
CA ALA A 122 6.51 -5.35 -7.16
C ALA A 122 6.96 -6.17 -8.39
N LEU A 123 8.22 -6.06 -8.80
CA LEU A 123 8.79 -6.90 -9.86
C LEU A 123 9.24 -8.30 -9.40
N SER A 124 9.05 -8.66 -8.13
CA SER A 124 9.29 -10.02 -7.67
C SER A 124 8.10 -10.95 -8.01
N PRO A 125 8.31 -12.06 -8.75
CA PRO A 125 7.25 -13.02 -9.06
C PRO A 125 6.97 -14.01 -7.93
N SER A 126 7.67 -13.89 -6.79
CA SER A 126 7.64 -14.85 -5.68
C SER A 126 6.22 -15.10 -5.14
N MET A 127 5.36 -14.09 -5.18
CA MET A 127 3.96 -14.20 -4.76
C MET A 127 3.21 -15.31 -5.50
N TYR A 128 3.42 -15.43 -6.81
CA TYR A 128 2.70 -16.39 -7.64
C TYR A 128 3.40 -17.75 -7.68
N ILE A 129 4.73 -17.77 -7.60
CA ILE A 129 5.52 -18.98 -7.77
C ILE A 129 5.71 -19.74 -6.46
N THR A 130 6.20 -19.07 -5.42
CA THR A 130 6.72 -19.73 -4.20
C THR A 130 5.67 -19.93 -3.13
N ARG A 131 4.58 -19.17 -3.15
CA ARG A 131 3.54 -19.21 -2.11
C ARG A 131 2.38 -20.10 -2.54
N PRO A 132 2.04 -21.17 -1.80
CA PRO A 132 0.95 -22.07 -2.15
C PRO A 132 -0.41 -21.55 -1.64
N TYR A 133 -0.77 -20.31 -1.98
CA TYR A 133 -2.02 -19.68 -1.50
C TYR A 133 -3.28 -20.15 -2.26
N ALA A 134 -3.10 -20.72 -3.44
CA ALA A 134 -4.17 -21.22 -4.32
C ALA A 134 -3.67 -22.43 -5.13
N PRO A 135 -4.58 -23.23 -5.73
CA PRO A 135 -4.21 -24.30 -6.65
C PRO A 135 -3.21 -23.83 -7.72
N PRO A 136 -2.28 -24.69 -8.17
CA PRO A 136 -1.22 -24.29 -9.12
C PRO A 136 -1.75 -23.59 -10.38
N ILE A 137 -2.89 -24.03 -10.92
CA ILE A 137 -3.49 -23.44 -12.12
C ILE A 137 -3.99 -22.01 -11.90
N ASP A 138 -4.48 -21.67 -10.71
CA ASP A 138 -4.97 -20.33 -10.41
C ASP A 138 -3.78 -19.36 -10.26
N ARG A 139 -2.72 -19.81 -9.59
CA ARG A 139 -1.46 -19.05 -9.48
C ARG A 139 -0.77 -18.87 -10.82
N LEU A 140 -0.82 -19.86 -11.71
CA LEU A 140 -0.29 -19.73 -13.06
C LEU A 140 -1.04 -18.65 -13.85
N ARG A 141 -2.37 -18.56 -13.74
CA ARG A 141 -3.13 -17.48 -14.39
C ARG A 141 -2.75 -16.11 -13.86
N ALA A 142 -2.60 -15.97 -12.54
CA ALA A 142 -2.12 -14.74 -11.91
C ALA A 142 -0.70 -14.37 -12.39
N TYR A 143 0.19 -15.36 -12.50
CA TYR A 143 1.55 -15.16 -13.00
C TYR A 143 1.59 -14.75 -14.47
N ILE A 144 0.73 -15.32 -15.32
CA ILE A 144 0.62 -14.91 -16.73
C ILE A 144 0.16 -13.45 -16.82
N ALA A 145 -0.91 -13.07 -16.09
CA ALA A 145 -1.39 -11.68 -16.06
C ALA A 145 -0.31 -10.71 -15.56
N TYR A 146 0.46 -11.13 -14.56
CA TYR A 146 1.63 -10.40 -14.07
C TYR A 146 2.69 -10.20 -15.16
N LEU A 147 3.08 -11.27 -15.86
CA LEU A 147 4.07 -11.20 -16.94
C LEU A 147 3.59 -10.30 -18.10
N ASP A 148 2.30 -10.31 -18.41
CA ASP A 148 1.70 -9.43 -19.42
C ASP A 148 1.78 -7.94 -19.04
N ALA A 149 1.79 -7.62 -17.73
CA ALA A 149 1.93 -6.25 -17.22
C ALA A 149 3.39 -5.75 -17.19
N VAL A 150 4.38 -6.66 -17.11
CA VAL A 150 5.81 -6.30 -16.97
C VAL A 150 6.33 -5.39 -18.10
N PRO A 151 6.03 -5.60 -19.40
CA PRO A 151 6.54 -4.73 -20.46
C PRO A 151 6.12 -3.27 -20.33
N ALA A 152 4.86 -3.00 -19.96
CA ALA A 152 4.37 -1.65 -19.74
C ALA A 152 5.05 -1.00 -18.53
N ALA A 153 5.19 -1.76 -17.43
CA ALA A 153 5.89 -1.30 -16.24
C ALA A 153 7.37 -0.99 -16.54
N ALA A 154 8.06 -1.83 -17.31
CA ALA A 154 9.46 -1.60 -17.71
C ALA A 154 9.62 -0.31 -18.54
N ALA A 155 8.66 0.00 -19.41
CA ALA A 155 8.66 1.25 -20.17
C ALA A 155 8.51 2.48 -19.26
N GLN A 156 7.60 2.42 -18.28
CA GLN A 156 7.40 3.48 -17.28
C GLN A 156 8.65 3.67 -16.40
N ILE A 157 9.25 2.59 -15.91
CA ILE A 157 10.49 2.62 -15.13
C ILE A 157 11.61 3.31 -15.91
N ARG A 158 11.78 2.94 -17.19
CA ARG A 158 12.79 3.55 -18.05
C ARG A 158 12.56 5.05 -18.27
N ALA A 159 11.29 5.48 -18.33
CA ALA A 159 10.94 6.90 -18.45
C ALA A 159 11.21 7.68 -17.16
N ASN A 160 11.08 7.03 -15.99
CA ASN A 160 11.28 7.67 -14.70
C ASN A 160 12.76 7.80 -14.30
N LEU A 161 13.56 6.76 -14.49
CA LEU A 161 14.94 6.75 -13.98
C LEU A 161 15.81 7.82 -14.65
N ARG A 162 16.33 8.74 -13.84
CA ARG A 162 17.20 9.83 -14.29
C ARG A 162 18.68 9.46 -14.17
N THR A 163 19.48 10.00 -15.09
CA THR A 163 20.95 9.82 -15.12
C THR A 163 21.65 11.19 -15.04
N PRO A 164 22.89 11.28 -14.50
CA PRO A 164 23.69 10.19 -13.92
C PRO A 164 23.19 9.75 -12.54
N MET A 165 23.56 8.52 -12.14
CA MET A 165 23.18 7.91 -10.87
C MET A 165 24.42 7.33 -10.17
N PRO A 166 24.47 7.21 -8.83
CA PRO A 166 25.59 6.58 -8.13
C PRO A 166 25.89 5.18 -8.65
N LEU A 167 27.17 4.86 -8.84
CA LEU A 167 27.61 3.56 -9.38
C LEU A 167 27.02 2.34 -8.65
N PRO A 168 26.91 2.31 -7.30
CA PRO A 168 26.26 1.19 -6.61
C PRO A 168 24.81 0.97 -7.04
N PHE A 169 24.06 2.03 -7.33
CA PHE A 169 22.65 1.94 -7.74
C PHE A 169 22.54 1.44 -9.18
N VAL A 170 23.44 1.89 -10.06
CA VAL A 170 23.54 1.37 -11.44
C VAL A 170 23.87 -0.12 -11.43
N ASN A 171 24.83 -0.55 -10.62
CA ASN A 171 25.20 -1.95 -10.49
C ASN A 171 24.05 -2.80 -9.94
N TYR A 172 23.38 -2.32 -8.89
CA TYR A 172 22.20 -2.97 -8.34
C TYR A 172 21.08 -3.10 -9.39
N GLY A 173 20.70 -1.99 -10.04
CA GLY A 173 19.66 -1.99 -11.06
C GLY A 173 19.97 -2.94 -12.21
N LYS A 174 21.20 -2.92 -12.74
CA LYS A 174 21.61 -3.82 -13.82
C LYS A 174 21.49 -5.29 -13.40
N ALA A 175 21.98 -5.65 -12.21
CA ALA A 175 21.92 -7.02 -11.72
C ALA A 175 20.47 -7.47 -11.49
N SER A 176 19.64 -6.62 -10.86
CA SER A 176 18.26 -6.97 -10.53
C SER A 176 17.36 -7.04 -11.76
N PHE A 177 17.34 -6.04 -12.64
CA PHE A 177 16.52 -6.07 -13.86
C PHE A 177 16.97 -7.18 -14.82
N GLY A 178 18.29 -7.38 -14.97
CA GLY A 178 18.84 -8.45 -15.80
C GLY A 178 18.47 -9.84 -15.27
N GLY A 179 18.67 -10.08 -13.97
CA GLY A 179 18.30 -11.35 -13.35
C GLY A 179 16.81 -11.65 -13.42
N LEU A 180 15.94 -10.64 -13.28
CA LEU A 180 14.49 -10.82 -13.45
C LEU A 180 14.13 -11.17 -14.91
N ALA A 181 14.73 -10.51 -15.90
CA ALA A 181 14.50 -10.82 -17.30
C ALA A 181 14.89 -12.26 -17.66
N GLU A 182 16.03 -12.74 -17.16
CA GLU A 182 16.46 -14.13 -17.30
C GLU A 182 15.50 -15.09 -16.59
N TYR A 183 15.14 -14.80 -15.34
CA TYR A 183 14.23 -15.63 -14.55
C TYR A 183 12.85 -15.78 -15.20
N TYR A 184 12.24 -14.69 -15.68
CA TYR A 184 10.93 -14.74 -16.33
C TYR A 184 10.91 -15.66 -17.57
N GLN A 185 12.02 -15.72 -18.31
CA GLN A 185 12.13 -16.52 -19.51
C GLN A 185 12.54 -17.98 -19.25
N GLY A 186 13.25 -18.23 -18.15
CA GLY A 186 13.72 -19.55 -17.70
C GLY A 186 12.87 -20.13 -16.57
N ASP A 187 13.41 -20.10 -15.34
CA ASP A 187 12.84 -20.73 -14.15
C ASP A 187 11.38 -20.36 -13.88
N GLY A 188 10.98 -19.13 -14.18
CA GLY A 188 9.60 -18.68 -14.04
C GLY A 188 8.62 -19.49 -14.89
N LYS A 189 9.00 -19.89 -16.11
CA LYS A 189 8.18 -20.79 -16.95
C LYS A 189 8.20 -22.23 -16.42
N ALA A 190 9.35 -22.68 -15.93
CA ALA A 190 9.52 -24.04 -15.41
C ALA A 190 8.80 -24.26 -14.07
N ALA A 191 8.51 -23.20 -13.31
CA ALA A 191 7.92 -23.26 -11.98
C ALA A 191 6.52 -23.93 -11.90
N PHE A 192 5.84 -24.09 -13.04
CA PHE A 192 4.51 -24.71 -13.13
C PHE A 192 4.47 -25.92 -14.07
N ALA A 193 5.63 -26.42 -14.51
CA ALA A 193 5.78 -27.57 -15.41
C ALA A 193 5.63 -28.92 -14.70
#